data_AF-A0A9X8N363-F1
#
_entry.id   AF-A0A9X8N363-F1
#
_cell.length_a   1.000
_cell.length_b   1.000
_cell.length_c   1.000
_cell.angle_alpha   90.00
_cell.angle_beta   90.00
_cell.angle_gamma   90.00
#
_symmetry.space_group_name_H-M   'P 1'
#
loop_
_entity.id
_entity.type
_entity.pdbx_description
1 polymer ?
#
loop_
_entity_poly.entity_id
_entity_poly.type
_entity_poly.pdbx_seq_one_letter_code
_entity_poly.pdbx_strand_id
1 'polypeptide(L)'
;MGRLVAPVDERTEHSFQMDWEQHVELDSPARLTNHSCEPNTGLRDNTDDGYDFIALHPIAVGSEICWDYASTEWESIAVPSCLCGSARCRGASLGFRYLTQQQVAALRGFVAPYLITTAGVGLGTP
;
A
#
# COMPACT_ATOMS: atom_id res chain seq x y z
N MET A 1 6.62 10.47 7.24
CA MET A 1 5.68 11.35 6.55
C MET A 1 6.11 11.47 5.10
N GLY A 2 5.43 10.78 4.19
CA GLY A 2 5.55 11.01 2.76
C GLY A 2 4.65 12.18 2.41
N ARG A 3 5.23 13.21 1.80
CA ARG A 3 4.52 14.41 1.38
C ARG A 3 4.19 14.30 -0.10
N LEU A 4 2.99 14.76 -0.48
CA LEU A 4 2.60 14.91 -1.87
C LEU A 4 3.61 15.78 -2.64
N VAL A 5 4.16 15.23 -3.72
CA VAL A 5 4.96 15.96 -4.71
C VAL A 5 4.07 16.44 -5.84
N ALA A 6 3.28 15.54 -6.42
CA ALA A 6 2.36 15.84 -7.51
C ALA A 6 1.28 14.75 -7.63
N PRO A 7 0.06 15.10 -8.07
CA PRO A 7 -0.87 14.10 -8.60
C PRO A 7 -0.32 13.50 -9.89
N VAL A 8 -0.72 12.27 -10.21
CA VAL A 8 -0.43 11.63 -11.49
C VAL A 8 -1.71 11.15 -12.15
N ASP A 9 -1.80 11.36 -13.46
CA ASP A 9 -2.99 11.01 -14.25
C ASP A 9 -3.13 9.49 -14.42
N GLU A 10 -2.01 8.76 -14.41
CA GLU A 10 -1.96 7.30 -14.53
C GLU A 10 -1.11 6.69 -13.43
N ARG A 11 -1.51 5.49 -12.97
CA ARG A 11 -0.74 4.71 -12.00
C ARG A 11 0.63 4.34 -12.57
N THR A 12 1.66 4.39 -11.74
CA THR A 12 3.03 3.96 -12.08
C THR A 12 3.53 2.94 -11.06
N GLU A 13 4.73 2.42 -11.27
CA GLU A 13 5.42 1.55 -10.30
C GLU A 13 5.82 2.29 -9.00
N HIS A 14 5.76 3.63 -9.00
CA HIS A 14 6.21 4.48 -7.90
C HIS A 14 5.12 5.38 -7.31
N SER A 15 3.98 5.49 -7.99
CA SER A 15 2.83 6.24 -7.48
C SER A 15 2.13 5.49 -6.35
N PHE A 16 1.47 6.23 -5.47
CA PHE A 16 0.62 5.72 -4.40
C PHE A 16 -0.83 6.10 -4.69
N GLN A 17 -1.74 5.14 -4.64
CA GLN A 17 -3.17 5.40 -4.71
C GLN A 17 -3.64 6.08 -3.43
N MET A 18 -4.33 7.21 -3.54
CA MET A 18 -4.90 7.97 -2.41
C MET A 18 -6.43 7.94 -2.39
N ASP A 19 -7.07 7.67 -3.53
CA ASP A 19 -8.52 7.48 -3.70
C ASP A 19 -8.79 6.66 -4.97
N TRP A 20 -10.05 6.35 -5.29
CA TRP A 20 -10.47 5.57 -6.45
C TRP A 20 -9.93 6.07 -7.79
N GLU A 21 -9.86 7.40 -7.94
CA GLU A 21 -9.42 8.06 -9.19
C GLU A 21 -8.15 8.89 -8.98
N GLN A 22 -7.45 8.72 -7.85
CA GLN A 22 -6.31 9.55 -7.49
C GLN A 22 -5.08 8.71 -7.17
N HIS A 23 -4.02 8.94 -7.93
CA HIS A 23 -2.66 8.51 -7.61
C HIS A 23 -1.76 9.73 -7.42
N VAL A 24 -0.75 9.56 -6.58
CA VAL A 24 0.20 10.63 -6.24
C VAL A 24 1.64 10.12 -6.25
N GLU A 25 2.56 11.04 -6.48
CA GLU A 25 3.98 10.84 -6.20
C GLU A 25 4.30 11.39 -4.81
N LEU A 26 4.96 10.57 -3.98
CA LEU A 26 5.43 10.98 -2.66
C LEU A 26 6.93 11.29 -2.71
N ASP A 27 7.38 12.17 -1.81
CA ASP A 27 8.79 12.49 -1.68
C ASP A 27 9.62 11.32 -1.09
N SER A 28 10.95 11.50 -1.11
CA SER A 28 11.84 10.55 -0.45
C SER A 28 11.81 10.76 1.07
N PRO A 29 11.82 9.68 1.88
CA PRO A 29 12.13 8.30 1.49
C PRO A 29 10.91 7.46 1.07
N ALA A 30 9.68 7.97 1.14
CA ALA A 30 8.46 7.18 0.91
C ALA A 30 8.48 6.46 -0.45
N ARG A 31 8.87 7.16 -1.52
CA ARG A 31 9.02 6.61 -2.89
C ARG A 31 9.96 5.40 -2.99
N LEU A 32 10.92 5.27 -2.08
CA LEU A 32 11.92 4.20 -2.09
C LEU A 32 11.51 3.00 -1.22
N THR A 33 10.36 3.07 -0.55
CA THR A 33 9.94 2.02 0.39
C THR A 33 9.38 0.82 -0.37
N ASN A 34 10.05 -0.32 -0.22
CA ASN A 34 9.67 -1.54 -0.92
C ASN A 34 8.47 -2.25 -0.31
N HIS A 35 7.93 -3.18 -1.10
CA HIS A 35 6.89 -4.09 -0.69
C HIS A 35 7.42 -5.24 0.19
N SER A 36 6.67 -5.60 1.24
CA SER A 36 6.74 -6.92 1.88
C SER A 36 5.35 -7.49 2.13
N CYS A 37 5.19 -8.81 1.94
CA CYS A 37 3.96 -9.54 2.31
C CYS A 37 3.81 -9.71 3.83
N GLU A 38 4.90 -9.51 4.58
CA GLU A 38 4.89 -9.42 6.04
C GLU A 38 5.65 -8.14 6.44
N PRO A 39 5.01 -6.97 6.29
CA PRO A 39 5.68 -5.69 6.46
C PRO A 39 5.90 -5.34 7.93
N ASN A 40 6.82 -4.41 8.18
CA ASN A 40 7.02 -3.81 9.50
C ASN A 40 6.34 -2.44 9.67
N THR A 41 5.78 -1.88 8.59
CA THR A 41 4.96 -0.67 8.63
C THR A 41 3.62 -0.84 7.94
N GLY A 42 2.62 -0.06 8.38
CA GLY A 42 1.36 0.16 7.67
C GLY A 42 1.16 1.64 7.36
N LEU A 43 0.28 1.97 6.42
CA LEU A 43 0.04 3.34 5.98
C LEU A 43 -1.22 3.96 6.60
N ARG A 44 -1.16 5.26 6.87
CA ARG A 44 -2.31 6.10 7.26
C ARG A 44 -2.22 7.45 6.57
N ASP A 45 -3.35 8.00 6.14
CA ASP A 45 -3.40 9.34 5.57
C ASP A 45 -2.82 10.36 6.57
N ASN A 46 -2.08 11.33 6.06
CA ASN A 46 -1.56 12.46 6.84
C ASN A 46 -2.19 13.79 6.38
N THR A 47 -1.80 14.89 7.00
CA THR A 47 -2.34 16.23 6.70
C THR A 47 -1.79 16.88 5.44
N ASP A 48 -0.84 16.22 4.76
CA ASP A 48 -0.10 16.76 3.62
C ASP A 48 -0.43 15.98 2.32
N ASP A 49 -1.67 15.49 2.23
CA ASP A 49 -2.20 14.72 1.09
C ASP A 49 -1.32 13.51 0.72
N GLY A 50 -0.73 12.87 1.73
CA GLY A 50 0.12 11.69 1.58
C GLY A 50 -0.04 10.70 2.72
N TYR A 51 0.99 9.89 2.96
CA TYR A 51 0.96 8.81 3.95
C TYR A 51 2.00 8.94 5.07
N ASP A 52 1.58 8.63 6.29
CA ASP A 52 2.47 8.26 7.37
C ASP A 52 2.69 6.75 7.43
N PHE A 53 3.96 6.37 7.59
CA PHE A 53 4.41 4.98 7.75
C PHE A 53 4.46 4.69 9.25
N ILE A 54 3.52 3.88 9.71
CA ILE A 54 3.33 3.56 11.12
C ILE A 54 3.94 2.20 11.41
N ALA A 55 4.88 2.15 12.36
CA ALA A 55 5.48 0.90 12.80
C ALA A 55 4.41 -0.06 13.38
N LEU A 56 4.38 -1.30 12.90
CA LEU A 56 3.47 -2.34 13.37
C LEU A 56 4.00 -3.07 14.61
N HIS A 57 5.30 -2.94 14.86
CA HIS A 57 6.05 -3.49 15.98
C HIS A 57 7.38 -2.74 16.10
N PRO A 58 8.17 -2.92 17.18
CA PRO A 58 9.53 -2.39 17.24
C PRO A 58 10.36 -2.84 16.03
N ILE A 59 11.06 -1.89 15.40
CA ILE A 59 11.89 -2.12 14.21
C ILE A 59 13.35 -2.01 14.64
N ALA A 60 14.13 -3.06 14.36
CA ALA A 60 15.55 -3.08 14.71
C ALA A 60 16.35 -2.15 13.79
N VAL A 61 17.47 -1.62 14.31
CA VAL A 61 18.41 -0.83 13.51
C VAL A 61 18.93 -1.67 12.35
N GLY A 62 18.92 -1.09 11.15
CA GLY A 62 19.36 -1.76 9.91
C GLY A 62 18.29 -2.62 9.24
N SER A 63 17.10 -2.78 9.84
CA SER A 63 15.96 -3.36 9.12
C SER A 63 15.47 -2.42 8.02
N GLU A 64 15.23 -2.98 6.83
CA GLU A 64 14.53 -2.28 5.76
C GLU A 64 13.11 -1.93 6.19
N ILE A 65 12.65 -0.71 5.89
CA ILE A 65 11.26 -0.31 6.08
C ILE A 65 10.46 -0.78 4.87
N CYS A 66 9.37 -1.49 5.12
CA CYS A 66 8.54 -2.05 4.06
C CYS A 66 7.06 -2.02 4.46
N TRP A 67 6.20 -2.03 3.45
CA TRP A 67 4.74 -2.00 3.62
C TRP A 67 4.05 -2.94 2.62
N ASP A 68 2.79 -3.28 2.86
CA ASP A 68 2.01 -4.08 1.92
C ASP A 68 1.32 -3.17 0.91
N TYR A 69 1.72 -3.21 -0.37
CA TYR A 69 1.18 -2.30 -1.38
C TYR A 69 -0.33 -2.44 -1.53
N ALA A 70 -0.86 -3.64 -1.32
CA ALA A 70 -2.29 -3.88 -1.36
C ALA A 70 -3.08 -3.20 -0.23
N SER A 71 -2.42 -2.55 0.73
CA SER A 71 -3.10 -1.72 1.74
C SER A 71 -3.65 -0.41 1.19
N THR A 72 -3.17 0.07 0.04
CA THR A 72 -3.67 1.27 -0.65
C THR A 72 -4.05 0.95 -2.08
N GLU A 73 -3.22 0.20 -2.81
CA GLU A 73 -3.45 -0.08 -4.22
C GLU A 73 -4.63 -1.05 -4.40
N TRP A 74 -5.72 -0.62 -5.06
CA TRP A 74 -6.77 -1.53 -5.52
C TRP A 74 -6.23 -2.55 -6.51
N GLU A 75 -5.41 -2.08 -7.45
CA GLU A 75 -4.58 -2.86 -8.37
C GLU A 75 -3.18 -2.24 -8.43
N SER A 76 -2.14 -3.08 -8.44
CA SER A 76 -0.75 -2.63 -8.51
C SER A 76 0.00 -3.33 -9.64
N ILE A 77 0.81 -2.55 -10.35
CA ILE A 77 1.75 -3.03 -11.39
C ILE A 77 3.19 -3.07 -10.91
N ALA A 78 3.47 -2.56 -9.70
CA ALA A 78 4.82 -2.28 -9.23
C ALA A 78 5.63 -3.56 -8.91
N VAL A 79 4.97 -4.63 -8.45
CA VAL A 79 5.66 -5.86 -8.00
C VAL A 79 5.00 -7.11 -8.60
N PRO A 80 5.19 -7.36 -9.92
CA PRO A 80 4.67 -8.55 -10.58
C PRO A 80 5.38 -9.84 -10.15
N SER A 81 6.59 -9.73 -9.59
CA SER A 81 7.33 -10.82 -8.96
C SER A 81 7.92 -10.34 -7.64
N CYS A 82 7.44 -10.90 -6.52
CA CYS A 82 7.79 -10.45 -5.18
C CYS A 82 9.00 -11.21 -4.63
N LEU A 83 10.00 -10.47 -4.17
CA LEU A 83 11.26 -10.98 -3.60
C LEU A 83 11.42 -10.63 -2.11
N CYS A 84 10.31 -10.37 -1.39
CA CYS A 84 10.36 -9.89 -0.01
C CYS A 84 10.97 -10.87 1.01
N GLY A 85 11.22 -12.12 0.64
CA GLY A 85 11.83 -13.14 1.52
C GLY A 85 10.95 -13.67 2.65
N SER A 86 9.73 -13.16 2.83
CA SER A 86 8.79 -13.67 3.83
C SER A 86 8.38 -15.12 3.54
N ALA A 87 8.29 -15.95 4.59
CA ALA A 87 7.70 -17.29 4.50
C ALA A 87 6.22 -17.28 4.08
N ARG A 88 5.55 -16.13 4.20
CA ARG A 88 4.16 -15.89 3.77
C ARG A 88 4.10 -15.05 2.49
N CYS A 89 5.16 -15.05 1.70
CA CYS A 89 5.20 -14.34 0.42
C CYS A 89 4.07 -14.81 -0.51
N ARG A 90 3.40 -13.86 -1.16
CA ARG A 90 2.30 -14.09 -2.11
C ARG A 90 2.79 -14.34 -3.54
N GLY A 91 4.09 -14.24 -3.79
CA GLY A 91 4.70 -14.36 -5.13
C GLY A 91 4.58 -13.10 -5.98
N ALA A 92 3.58 -12.24 -5.75
CA ALA A 92 3.41 -10.93 -6.36
C ALA A 92 2.60 -10.01 -5.43
N SER A 93 2.65 -8.70 -5.66
CA SER A 93 1.72 -7.74 -5.05
C SER A 93 0.86 -7.09 -6.14
N LEU A 94 -0.30 -7.69 -6.39
CA LEU A 94 -1.21 -7.28 -7.47
C LEU A 94 -2.27 -6.25 -7.04
N GLY A 95 -2.32 -5.90 -5.75
CA GLY A 95 -3.32 -4.98 -5.18
C GLY A 95 -4.43 -5.66 -4.37
N PHE A 96 -5.24 -4.84 -3.71
CA PHE A 96 -6.27 -5.21 -2.73
C PHE A 96 -7.32 -6.16 -3.31
N ARG A 97 -7.74 -5.96 -4.56
CA ARG A 97 -8.80 -6.76 -5.18
C ARG A 97 -8.48 -8.24 -5.31
N TYR A 98 -7.19 -8.59 -5.26
CA TYR A 98 -6.70 -9.96 -5.38
C TYR A 98 -6.44 -10.63 -4.03
N LEU A 99 -6.72 -9.94 -2.91
CA LEU A 99 -6.50 -10.51 -1.58
C LEU A 99 -7.60 -11.47 -1.18
N THR A 100 -7.20 -12.57 -0.55
CA THR A 100 -8.12 -13.41 0.22
C THR A 100 -8.54 -12.72 1.50
N GLN A 101 -9.66 -13.14 2.11
CA GLN A 101 -10.09 -12.62 3.41
C GLN A 101 -9.02 -12.75 4.49
N GLN A 102 -8.23 -13.83 4.47
CA GLN A 102 -7.13 -14.03 5.40
C GLN A 102 -6.00 -13.02 5.18
N GLN A 103 -5.72 -12.66 3.92
CA GLN A 103 -4.71 -11.65 3.58
C GLN A 103 -5.19 -10.24 3.96
N VAL A 104 -6.47 -9.92 3.73
CA VAL A 104 -7.06 -8.65 4.19
C VAL A 104 -6.96 -8.54 5.72
N ALA A 105 -7.31 -9.60 6.46
CA ALA A 105 -7.18 -9.62 7.92
C ALA A 105 -5.72 -9.42 8.38
N ALA A 106 -4.75 -9.89 7.60
CA ALA A 106 -3.33 -9.73 7.90
C ALA A 106 -2.81 -8.30 7.74
N LEU A 107 -3.56 -7.38 7.12
CA LEU A 107 -3.25 -5.95 7.03
C LEU A 107 -3.48 -5.20 8.36
N ARG A 108 -4.05 -5.87 9.38
CA ARG A 108 -4.19 -5.34 10.76
C ARG A 108 -4.89 -3.98 10.85
N GLY A 109 -5.86 -3.74 9.96
CA GLY A 109 -6.61 -2.47 9.91
C GLY A 109 -5.85 -1.31 9.27
N PHE A 110 -4.64 -1.53 8.75
CA PHE A 110 -3.96 -0.58 7.85
C PHE A 110 -4.42 -0.87 6.43
N VAL A 111 -5.66 -0.45 6.14
CA VAL A 111 -6.27 -0.50 4.82
C VAL A 111 -6.79 0.89 4.53
N ALA A 112 -6.48 1.42 3.35
CA ALA A 112 -6.94 2.74 2.95
C ALA A 112 -8.47 2.80 2.98
N PRO A 113 -9.08 3.88 3.52
CA PRO A 113 -10.52 3.94 3.76
C PRO A 113 -11.36 3.64 2.51
N TYR A 114 -10.97 4.16 1.35
CA TYR A 114 -11.71 3.99 0.10
C TYR A 114 -11.82 2.51 -0.34
N LEU A 115 -10.92 1.63 0.09
CA LEU A 115 -10.97 0.19 -0.22
C LEU A 115 -11.99 -0.58 0.62
N ILE A 116 -12.35 -0.08 1.80
CA ILE A 116 -13.28 -0.74 2.74
C ILE A 116 -14.67 -0.10 2.75
N THR A 117 -14.79 1.17 2.38
CA THR A 117 -16.08 1.87 2.30
C THR A 117 -16.98 1.32 1.19
N THR A 118 -16.41 0.71 0.14
CA THR A 118 -17.17 0.18 -1.01
C THR A 118 -17.60 -1.27 -0.85
N ALA A 119 -17.15 -1.98 0.20
CA ALA A 119 -17.56 -3.37 0.47
C ALA A 119 -19.06 -3.52 0.85
N GLY A 120 -19.82 -2.41 0.88
CA GLY A 120 -21.27 -2.37 1.10
C GLY A 120 -22.11 -1.90 -0.10
N VAL A 121 -21.53 -1.58 -1.26
CA VAL A 121 -22.28 -1.15 -2.44
C VAL A 121 -21.98 -2.10 -3.59
N GLY A 122 -22.90 -3.02 -3.84
CA GLY A 122 -22.97 -3.64 -5.16
C GLY A 122 -23.18 -2.54 -6.19
N LEU A 123 -22.35 -2.53 -7.23
CA LEU A 123 -22.49 -1.95 -8.57
C LEU A 123 -21.07 -1.67 -9.08
N GLY A 124 -20.82 -2.00 -10.35
CA GLY A 124 -19.51 -1.91 -10.97
C GLY A 124 -18.84 -0.55 -10.77
N THR A 125 -17.56 -0.59 -10.49
CA THR A 125 -16.67 0.51 -10.86
C THR A 125 -16.64 0.60 -12.41
N PRO A 126 -16.57 1.80 -13.00
CA PRO A 126 -16.33 1.95 -14.43
C PRO A 126 -15.06 1.23 -14.89
#